data_AF-A0A944YIY7-F1
#
_entry.id   AF-A0A944YIY7-F1
#
_cell.length_a   1.000
_cell.length_b   1.000
_cell.length_c   1.000
_cell.angle_alpha   90.00
_cell.angle_beta   90.00
_cell.angle_gamma   90.00
#
_symmetry.space_group_name_H-M   'P 1'
#
loop_
_entity.id
_entity.type
_entity.pdbx_description
1 polymer ?
#
loop_
_entity_poly.entity_id
_entity_poly.type
_entity_poly.pdbx_seq_one_letter_code
_entity_poly.pdbx_strand_id
1 'polypeptide(L)' 'EAPEHHHMKARKSFVEFDGVIQPNPAPRFSSSNNEIRHAPVKAGQNNDEICEEFDLDRSCFK' A
#
# COMPACT_ATOMS: atom_id res chain seq x y z
N GLU A 1 -4.59 2.41 -23.09
CA GLU A 1 -4.48 2.86 -21.69
C GLU A 1 -3.04 2.93 -21.17
N ALA A 2 -2.80 3.77 -20.18
CA ALA A 2 -1.46 4.10 -19.65
C ALA A 2 -0.62 2.89 -19.17
N PRO A 3 -1.17 1.85 -18.50
CA PRO A 3 -0.41 0.65 -18.11
C PRO A 3 0.19 -0.11 -19.30
N GLU A 4 -0.48 -0.04 -20.45
CA GLU A 4 -0.09 -0.79 -21.63
C GLU A 4 0.99 -0.11 -22.48
N HIS A 5 1.34 1.14 -22.16
CA HIS A 5 2.33 1.90 -22.92
C HIS A 5 3.74 1.30 -22.76
N HIS A 6 4.48 1.13 -23.87
CA HIS A 6 5.80 0.48 -23.90
C HIS A 6 6.75 0.99 -22.81
N HIS A 7 6.84 2.31 -22.63
CA HIS A 7 7.69 2.93 -21.62
C HIS A 7 7.27 2.59 -20.17
N MET A 8 5.97 2.47 -19.92
CA MET A 8 5.43 2.15 -18.59
C MET A 8 5.67 0.68 -18.24
N LYS A 9 5.51 -0.24 -19.20
CA LYS A 9 5.86 -1.66 -19.04
C LYS A 9 7.36 -1.84 -18.78
N ALA A 10 8.20 -1.21 -19.59
CA ALA A 10 9.67 -1.28 -19.46
C ALA A 10 10.15 -0.83 -18.07
N ARG A 11 9.45 0.14 -17.47
CA ARG A 11 9.77 0.71 -16.16
C ARG A 11 9.01 0.06 -15.01
N LYS A 12 8.14 -0.93 -15.28
CA LYS A 12 7.22 -1.53 -14.30
C LYS A 12 6.46 -0.47 -13.50
N SER A 13 6.04 0.61 -14.16
CA SER A 13 5.40 1.78 -13.53
C SER A 13 4.04 1.44 -12.91
N PHE A 14 3.39 0.40 -13.43
CA PHE A 14 2.19 -0.18 -12.86
C PHE A 14 2.46 -1.63 -12.47
N VAL A 15 1.81 -2.08 -11.41
CA VAL A 15 1.84 -3.45 -10.92
C VAL A 15 0.42 -3.91 -10.65
N GLU A 16 0.16 -5.19 -10.86
CA GLU A 16 -1.05 -5.84 -10.39
C GLU A 16 -0.81 -6.31 -8.95
N PHE A 17 -1.65 -5.87 -8.03
CA PHE A 17 -1.56 -6.20 -6.62
C PHE A 17 -2.97 -6.31 -6.06
N ASP A 18 -3.26 -7.44 -5.40
CA ASP A 18 -4.59 -7.78 -4.88
C ASP A 18 -5.73 -7.63 -5.93
N GLY A 19 -5.45 -8.07 -7.17
CA GLY A 19 -6.40 -8.03 -8.29
C GLY A 19 -6.64 -6.63 -8.87
N VAL A 20 -5.91 -5.60 -8.42
CA VAL A 20 -6.02 -4.22 -8.89
C VAL A 20 -4.72 -3.76 -9.55
N ILE A 21 -4.83 -3.16 -10.74
CA ILE A 21 -3.70 -2.49 -11.37
C ILE A 21 -3.51 -1.13 -10.71
N GLN A 22 -2.36 -0.95 -10.07
CA GLN A 22 -2.01 0.30 -9.39
C GLN A 22 -0.59 0.76 -9.73
N PRO A 23 -0.30 2.07 -9.59
CA PRO A 23 1.06 2.58 -9.75
C PRO A 23 2.02 1.92 -8.74
N ASN A 24 3.19 1.56 -9.23
CA ASN A 24 4.29 1.04 -8.41
C ASN A 24 4.97 2.22 -7.67
N PRO A 25 5.55 2.06 -6.45
CA PRO A 25 6.19 3.15 -5.75
C PRO A 25 7.27 3.87 -6.56
N ALA A 26 7.25 5.20 -6.48
CA ALA A 26 8.18 6.11 -7.16
C ALA A 26 8.54 7.30 -6.24
N PRO A 27 9.76 7.87 -6.33
CA PRO A 27 10.91 7.45 -7.13
C PRO A 27 11.50 6.09 -6.74
N ARG A 28 12.26 5.46 -7.65
CA ARG A 28 12.97 4.21 -7.37
C ARG A 28 14.37 4.54 -6.86
N PHE A 29 14.58 4.38 -5.56
CA PHE A 29 15.88 4.54 -4.94
C PHE A 29 16.70 3.26 -5.10
N SER A 30 18.02 3.39 -5.29
CA SER A 30 18.92 2.25 -5.49
C SER A 30 19.25 1.52 -4.18
N SER A 31 19.26 2.24 -3.05
CA SER A 31 19.60 1.70 -1.74
C SER A 31 18.39 1.18 -0.94
N SER A 32 17.19 1.65 -1.27
CA SER A 32 15.98 1.40 -0.48
C SER A 32 14.96 0.60 -1.28
N ASN A 33 14.53 -0.55 -0.74
CA ASN A 33 13.49 -1.38 -1.33
C ASN A 33 12.11 -0.83 -0.96
N ASN A 34 11.52 -0.03 -1.85
CA ASN A 34 10.16 0.44 -1.73
C ASN A 34 9.21 -0.54 -2.43
N GLU A 35 8.34 -1.18 -1.66
CA GLU A 35 7.34 -2.13 -2.15
C GLU A 35 5.96 -1.83 -1.57
N ILE A 36 4.92 -2.27 -2.29
CA ILE A 36 3.54 -2.20 -1.81
C ILE A 36 3.35 -3.32 -0.79
N ARG A 37 2.99 -2.97 0.45
CA ARG A 37 2.96 -3.91 1.57
C ARG A 37 1.60 -4.55 1.81
N HIS A 38 0.51 -3.81 1.60
CA HIS A 38 -0.84 -4.29 1.85
C HIS A 38 -1.84 -3.56 0.96
N ALA A 39 -3.00 -4.18 0.79
CA ALA A 39 -4.15 -3.58 0.14
C ALA A 39 -4.84 -2.57 1.07
N PRO A 40 -5.76 -1.73 0.56
CA PRO A 40 -6.61 -0.91 1.42
C PRO A 40 -7.36 -1.77 2.44
N VAL A 41 -7.30 -1.36 3.71
CA VAL A 41 -8.03 -1.99 4.81
C VAL A 41 -9.37 -1.29 5.04
N LYS A 42 -10.32 -1.98 5.68
CA LYS A 42 -11.60 -1.38 6.06
C LYS A 42 -11.40 -0.38 7.20
N ALA A 43 -12.28 0.61 7.27
CA ALA A 43 -12.31 1.53 8.41
C ALA A 43 -12.49 0.75 9.72
N GLY A 44 -11.62 1.02 10.70
CA GLY A 44 -11.62 0.36 12.01
C GLY A 44 -10.90 -0.99 12.08
N GLN A 45 -10.39 -1.53 10.96
CA GLN A 45 -9.81 -2.88 10.92
C GLN A 45 -8.55 -3.04 11.78
N ASN A 46 -7.76 -1.97 11.98
CA ASN A 46 -6.54 -1.99 12.80
C ASN A 46 -6.72 -1.35 14.19
N ASN A 47 -7.96 -1.03 14.60
CA ASN A 47 -8.18 -0.32 15.87
C ASN A 47 -7.67 -1.11 17.09
N ASP A 48 -7.90 -2.43 17.11
CA ASP A 48 -7.51 -3.27 18.24
C ASP A 48 -5.98 -3.36 18.34
N GLU A 49 -5.29 -3.63 17.23
CA GLU A 49 -3.82 -3.67 17.12
C GLU A 49 -3.16 -2.35 17.57
N ILE A 50 -3.68 -1.21 17.11
CA ILE A 50 -3.16 0.11 17.48
C ILE A 50 -3.42 0.42 18.96
N CYS A 51 -4.58 0.05 19.49
CA CYS A 51 -4.87 0.28 20.92
C CYS A 51 -3.93 -0.54 21.81
N GLU A 52 -3.61 -1.77 21.42
CA GLU A 52 -2.65 -2.62 22.13
C GLU A 52 -1.21 -2.08 22.02
N GLU A 53 -0.77 -1.62 20.84
CA GLU A 53 0.58 -1.08 20.62
C GLU A 53 0.85 0.17 21.46
N PHE A 54 -0.15 1.03 21.62
CA PHE A 54 -0.01 2.34 22.25
C PHE A 54 -0.65 2.46 23.65
N ASP A 55 -1.11 1.34 24.23
CA ASP A 55 -1.81 1.30 25.54
C ASP A 55 -3.00 2.28 25.61
N LEU A 56 -3.83 2.26 24.57
CA LEU A 56 -5.01 3.11 24.45
C LEU A 56 -6.28 2.36 24.88
N ASP A 57 -7.20 3.07 25.52
CA ASP A 57 -8.51 2.51 25.84
C ASP A 57 -9.37 2.38 24.58
N ARG A 58 -9.55 1.14 24.13
CA ARG A 58 -10.37 0.77 22.96
C ARG A 58 -11.81 1.29 23.04
N SER A 59 -12.36 1.51 24.23
CA SER A 59 -13.72 1.99 24.43
C SER A 59 -13.91 3.47 24.03
N CYS A 60 -12.81 4.23 23.95
CA CYS A 60 -12.83 5.62 23.51
C CYS A 60 -13.09 5.76 22.00
N PHE A 61 -12.90 4.70 21.23
CA PHE A 61 -13.04 4.68 19.78
C PHE A 61 -14.26 3.83 19.41
N LYS A 62 -15.29 4.42 18.79
CA LYS A 62 -16.47 3.69 18.32
C LYS A 62 -16.32 3.25 16.87
#